data_AF-A0A2S7SXA9-F1
#
_entry.id   AF-A0A2S7SXA9-F1
#
_cell.length_a   1.000
_cell.length_b   1.000
_cell.length_c   1.000
_cell.angle_alpha   90.00
_cell.angle_beta   90.00
_cell.angle_gamma   90.00
#
_symmetry.space_group_name_H-M   'P 1'
#
loop_
_entity.id
_entity.type
_entity.pdbx_description
1 polymer ?
#
loop_
_entity_poly.entity_id
_entity_poly.type
_entity_poly.pdbx_seq_one_letter_code
_entity_poly.pdbx_strand_id
1 'polypeptide(L)'
;MGSSPACNGVVCLNNGYCKAGRCKCPSGFEGTNCGIAAVNKFFGTWDVRQTVIGSDSSKKIGQDSVYTVFIKKTATPTTFFMDNFLGNASYNDLLCTLDTLNSHNFKLDTLRDFNMWYEHVTIKPASNGSIISNDTIIDANVIIKFVNTTHNFQVDTLHMIMTPHHF
;
A
#
# COMPACT_ATOMS: atom_id res chain seq x y z
N MET A 1 -32.92 18.14 -12.63
CA MET A 1 -32.12 17.18 -11.83
C MET A 1 -33.03 16.67 -10.72
N GLY A 2 -33.47 15.40 -10.80
CA GLY A 2 -34.50 14.86 -9.93
C GLY A 2 -33.92 14.31 -8.62
N SER A 3 -34.30 14.92 -7.49
CA SER A 3 -34.10 14.37 -6.16
C SER A 3 -34.97 13.13 -5.99
N SER A 4 -34.36 11.94 -6.03
CA SER A 4 -35.05 10.70 -5.67
C SER A 4 -35.50 10.80 -4.20
N PRO A 5 -36.75 10.44 -3.85
CA PRO A 5 -37.23 10.42 -2.45
C PRO A 5 -36.33 9.58 -1.53
N ALA A 6 -35.65 8.58 -2.09
CA ALA A 6 -34.69 7.75 -1.37
C ALA A 6 -33.51 8.54 -0.78
N CYS A 7 -33.20 9.73 -1.31
CA CYS A 7 -32.10 10.58 -0.83
C CYS A 7 -32.52 11.61 0.22
N ASN A 8 -33.80 11.64 0.63
CA ASN A 8 -34.26 12.55 1.68
C ASN A 8 -33.56 12.23 3.00
N GLY A 9 -32.89 13.22 3.60
CA GLY A 9 -32.14 13.05 4.85
C GLY A 9 -30.77 12.37 4.70
N VAL A 10 -30.37 11.97 3.49
CA VAL A 10 -29.05 11.38 3.24
C VAL A 10 -28.02 12.50 3.04
N VAL A 11 -27.07 12.63 3.98
CA VAL A 11 -25.96 13.59 3.90
C VAL A 11 -24.70 12.84 3.46
N CYS A 12 -24.14 13.24 2.32
CA CYS A 12 -22.87 12.73 1.82
C CYS A 12 -21.77 13.80 2.01
N LEU A 13 -20.63 13.39 2.56
CA LEU A 13 -19.46 14.23 2.82
C LEU A 13 -18.44 14.10 1.69
N ASN A 14 -17.38 14.92 1.74
CA ASN A 14 -16.21 14.84 0.86
C ASN A 14 -16.56 14.77 -0.63
N ASN A 15 -17.53 15.60 -1.07
CA ASN A 15 -18.04 15.65 -2.45
C ASN A 15 -18.70 14.35 -2.94
N GLY A 16 -19.10 13.46 -2.03
CA GLY A 16 -19.97 12.34 -2.35
C GLY A 16 -21.36 12.80 -2.78
N TYR A 17 -22.04 11.99 -3.57
CA TYR A 17 -23.41 12.26 -4.02
C TYR A 17 -24.35 11.11 -3.69
N CYS A 18 -25.60 11.40 -3.37
CA CYS A 18 -26.59 10.37 -3.10
C CYS A 18 -27.11 9.74 -4.40
N LYS A 19 -27.13 8.41 -4.46
CA LYS A 19 -27.75 7.62 -5.52
C LYS A 19 -28.51 6.45 -4.91
N ALA A 20 -29.83 6.41 -5.15
CA ALA A 20 -30.72 5.37 -4.61
C ALA A 20 -30.64 5.24 -3.06
N GLY A 21 -30.62 6.36 -2.36
CA GLY A 21 -30.59 6.41 -0.89
C GLY A 21 -29.27 6.00 -0.23
N ARG A 22 -28.20 5.87 -1.01
CA ARG A 22 -26.85 5.61 -0.51
C ARG A 22 -25.85 6.59 -1.10
N CYS A 23 -24.85 6.98 -0.33
CA CYS A 23 -23.78 7.82 -0.83
C CYS A 23 -22.88 7.05 -1.81
N LYS A 24 -22.51 7.72 -2.89
CA LYS A 24 -21.45 7.32 -3.82
C LYS A 24 -20.23 8.17 -3.51
N CYS A 25 -19.22 7.52 -2.96
CA CYS A 25 -18.01 8.17 -2.51
C CYS A 25 -17.03 8.37 -3.65
N PRO A 26 -16.35 9.52 -3.72
CA PRO A 26 -15.23 9.69 -4.63
C PRO A 26 -14.04 8.83 -4.19
N SER A 27 -13.09 8.63 -5.10
CA SER A 27 -11.88 7.87 -4.82
C SER A 27 -11.13 8.42 -3.60
N GLY A 28 -10.70 7.51 -2.73
CA GLY A 28 -10.05 7.86 -1.45
C GLY A 28 -11.00 8.01 -0.26
N PHE A 29 -12.32 7.97 -0.46
CA PHE A 29 -13.29 8.04 0.63
C PHE A 29 -14.23 6.83 0.66
N GLU A 30 -14.64 6.45 1.87
CA GLU A 30 -15.53 5.33 2.14
C GLU A 30 -16.41 5.59 3.38
N GLY A 31 -17.19 4.58 3.77
CA GLY A 31 -18.21 4.70 4.81
C GLY A 31 -19.58 5.11 4.26
N THR A 32 -20.61 5.03 5.11
CA THR A 32 -22.01 5.25 4.73
C THR A 32 -22.30 6.65 4.22
N ASN A 33 -21.53 7.65 4.69
CA ASN A 33 -21.62 9.05 4.31
C ASN A 33 -20.35 9.58 3.61
N CYS A 34 -19.42 8.71 3.20
CA CYS A 34 -18.13 9.11 2.63
C CYS A 34 -17.22 9.93 3.57
N GLY A 35 -17.43 9.85 4.88
CA GLY A 35 -16.67 10.58 5.90
C GLY A 35 -15.30 9.97 6.23
N ILE A 36 -15.03 8.74 5.80
CA ILE A 36 -13.82 8.00 6.19
C ILE A 36 -12.82 8.05 5.04
N ALA A 37 -11.58 8.45 5.31
CA ALA A 37 -10.51 8.33 4.32
C ALA A 37 -10.11 6.85 4.20
N ALA A 38 -10.13 6.32 2.99
CA ALA A 38 -9.93 4.89 2.76
C ALA A 38 -8.51 4.41 3.11
N VAL A 39 -7.52 5.32 3.13
CA VAL A 39 -6.15 5.00 3.58
C VAL A 39 -6.04 4.70 5.08
N ASN A 40 -7.05 5.07 5.89
CA ASN A 40 -6.98 4.91 7.34
C ASN A 40 -6.78 3.47 7.80
N LYS A 41 -7.30 2.48 7.04
CA LYS A 41 -7.15 1.06 7.34
C LYS A 41 -5.73 0.53 7.26
N PHE A 42 -4.82 1.26 6.61
CA PHE A 42 -3.42 0.86 6.47
C PHE A 42 -2.52 1.41 7.59
N PHE A 43 -2.96 2.43 8.34
CA PHE A 43 -2.09 3.14 9.28
C PHE A 43 -1.75 2.30 10.50
N GLY A 44 -0.49 2.38 10.93
CA GLY A 44 0.02 1.67 12.09
C GLY A 44 1.34 0.96 11.82
N THR A 45 1.78 0.20 12.82
CA THR A 45 2.96 -0.65 12.73
C THR A 45 2.55 -2.06 12.32
N TRP A 46 3.29 -2.66 11.39
CA TRP A 46 3.00 -3.98 10.86
C TRP A 46 4.23 -4.88 10.95
N ASP A 47 4.04 -6.10 11.44
CA ASP A 47 5.02 -7.18 11.35
C ASP A 47 5.02 -7.75 9.95
N VAL A 48 6.16 -7.69 9.27
CA VAL A 48 6.34 -8.17 7.91
C VAL A 48 7.03 -9.52 7.94
N ARG A 49 6.42 -10.50 7.27
CA ARG A 49 7.10 -11.71 6.81
C ARG A 49 7.28 -11.61 5.30
N GLN A 50 8.53 -11.46 4.88
CA GLN A 50 8.92 -11.37 3.48
C GLN A 50 9.58 -12.68 3.06
N THR A 51 9.22 -13.20 1.88
CA THR A 51 9.85 -14.35 1.23
C THR A 51 10.25 -13.98 -0.19
N VAL A 52 11.47 -14.32 -0.60
CA VAL A 52 11.89 -14.20 -2.00
C VAL A 52 11.29 -15.34 -2.81
N ILE A 53 10.31 -15.05 -3.66
CA ILE A 53 9.60 -16.05 -4.48
C ILE A 53 10.14 -16.13 -5.92
N GLY A 54 10.95 -15.17 -6.34
CA GLY A 54 11.65 -15.18 -7.63
C GLY A 54 12.94 -14.37 -7.53
N SER A 55 13.98 -14.82 -8.24
CA SER A 55 15.27 -14.12 -8.30
C SER A 55 16.05 -14.60 -9.51
N ASP A 56 16.88 -13.74 -10.11
CA ASP A 56 17.91 -14.18 -11.05
C ASP A 56 19.07 -14.94 -10.37
N SER A 57 19.17 -14.83 -9.04
CA SER A 57 20.05 -15.63 -8.20
C SER A 57 19.24 -16.73 -7.52
N SER A 58 19.23 -17.94 -8.09
CA SER A 58 18.45 -19.07 -7.57
C SER A 58 18.68 -19.39 -6.09
N LYS A 59 19.86 -19.06 -5.54
CA LYS A 59 20.21 -19.22 -4.13
C LYS A 59 19.40 -18.32 -3.17
N LYS A 60 18.75 -17.28 -3.71
CA LYS A 60 17.94 -16.33 -2.94
C LYS A 60 16.49 -16.77 -2.81
N ILE A 61 16.00 -17.60 -3.71
CA ILE A 61 14.61 -18.09 -3.67
C ILE A 61 14.38 -18.87 -2.37
N GLY A 62 13.28 -18.55 -1.68
CA GLY A 62 12.92 -19.12 -0.37
C GLY A 62 13.62 -18.47 0.82
N GLN A 63 14.42 -17.42 0.63
CA GLN A 63 14.96 -16.65 1.76
C GLN A 63 13.84 -15.84 2.41
N ASP A 64 13.68 -16.05 3.71
CA ASP A 64 12.74 -15.32 4.55
C ASP A 64 13.43 -14.14 5.25
N SER A 65 12.71 -13.05 5.45
CA SER A 65 13.12 -11.90 6.26
C SER A 65 11.93 -11.41 7.08
N VAL A 66 12.19 -11.06 8.34
CA VAL A 66 11.18 -10.56 9.27
C VAL A 66 11.63 -9.21 9.82
N TYR A 67 10.76 -8.22 9.70
CA TYR A 67 11.00 -6.85 10.16
C TYR A 67 9.67 -6.13 10.37
N THR A 68 9.70 -4.98 11.02
CA THR A 68 8.52 -4.13 11.17
C THR A 68 8.52 -3.01 10.14
N VAL A 69 7.37 -2.60 9.64
CA VAL A 69 7.22 -1.32 8.92
C VAL A 69 6.28 -0.40 9.67
N PHE A 70 6.39 0.89 9.41
CA PHE A 70 5.44 1.88 9.90
C PHE A 70 4.73 2.55 8.72
N ILE A 71 3.40 2.45 8.69
CA ILE A 71 2.57 3.04 7.64
C ILE A 71 1.90 4.30 8.18
N LYS A 72 2.11 5.43 7.48
CA LYS A 72 1.67 6.77 7.91
C LYS A 72 0.98 7.55 6.80
N LYS A 73 0.21 8.55 7.23
CA LYS A 73 -0.58 9.43 6.35
C LYS A 73 0.30 10.27 5.40
N THR A 74 -0.23 10.56 4.22
CA THR A 74 0.27 11.61 3.31
C THR A 74 -0.72 12.79 3.28
N ALA A 75 -0.54 13.69 2.32
CA ALA A 75 -1.44 14.81 2.06
C ALA A 75 -2.76 14.43 1.36
N THR A 76 -2.87 13.23 0.76
CA THR A 76 -4.07 12.83 -0.01
C THR A 76 -4.77 11.61 0.59
N PRO A 77 -6.09 11.48 0.43
CA PRO A 77 -6.84 10.33 0.95
C PRO A 77 -6.67 9.06 0.09
N THR A 78 -5.80 9.11 -0.93
CA THR A 78 -5.53 8.03 -1.87
C THR A 78 -4.08 7.56 -1.82
N THR A 79 -3.25 8.14 -0.96
CA THR A 79 -1.84 7.75 -0.82
C THR A 79 -1.46 7.61 0.63
N PHE A 80 -0.44 6.81 0.90
CA PHE A 80 0.19 6.68 2.21
C PHE A 80 1.70 6.42 2.04
N PHE A 81 2.45 6.59 3.13
CA PHE A 81 3.88 6.30 3.17
C PHE A 81 4.14 5.03 3.97
N MET A 82 5.15 4.27 3.56
CA MET A 82 5.69 3.12 4.28
C MET A 82 7.15 3.40 4.64
N ASP A 83 7.47 3.28 5.92
CA ASP A 83 8.82 3.43 6.46
C ASP A 83 9.45 2.07 6.79
N ASN A 84 10.78 2.04 6.87
CA ASN A 84 11.59 0.85 7.11
C ASN A 84 11.34 -0.27 6.06
N PHE A 85 11.16 0.11 4.80
CA PHE A 85 10.95 -0.85 3.72
C PHE A 85 12.17 -1.76 3.56
N LEU A 86 11.95 -3.06 3.28
CA LEU A 86 13.00 -4.10 3.26
C LEU A 86 13.80 -4.23 4.58
N GLY A 87 13.24 -3.75 5.70
CA GLY A 87 13.94 -3.73 6.99
C GLY A 87 15.12 -2.77 7.04
N ASN A 88 15.20 -1.81 6.11
CA ASN A 88 16.23 -0.78 6.08
C ASN A 88 15.66 0.54 6.61
N ALA A 89 16.18 1.02 7.74
CA ALA A 89 15.73 2.24 8.39
C ALA A 89 16.01 3.51 7.57
N SER A 90 16.75 3.42 6.47
CA SER A 90 16.94 4.50 5.51
C SER A 90 15.86 4.50 4.42
N TYR A 91 15.17 3.38 4.18
CA TYR A 91 14.13 3.28 3.15
C TYR A 91 12.79 3.73 3.72
N ASN A 92 12.61 5.05 3.75
CA ASN A 92 11.46 5.72 4.35
C ASN A 92 10.70 6.53 3.32
N ASP A 93 9.44 6.84 3.66
CA ASP A 93 8.55 7.59 2.77
C ASP A 93 8.32 6.89 1.41
N LEU A 94 8.35 5.55 1.39
CA LEU A 94 7.95 4.79 0.21
C LEU A 94 6.48 5.08 -0.11
N LEU A 95 6.22 5.65 -1.28
CA LEU A 95 4.89 6.08 -1.67
C LEU A 95 4.04 4.88 -2.11
N CYS A 96 2.90 4.69 -1.45
CA CYS A 96 1.87 3.75 -1.87
C CYS A 96 0.63 4.51 -2.33
N THR A 97 0.05 4.09 -3.46
CA THR A 97 -1.12 4.74 -4.07
C THR A 97 -2.26 3.74 -4.22
N LEU A 98 -3.43 4.07 -3.67
CA LEU A 98 -4.62 3.24 -3.78
C LEU A 98 -5.09 3.12 -5.23
N ASP A 99 -5.67 1.97 -5.56
CA ASP A 99 -6.42 1.78 -6.80
C ASP A 99 -7.72 2.61 -6.74
N THR A 100 -8.06 3.26 -7.86
CA THR A 100 -9.22 4.14 -7.95
C THR A 100 -10.55 3.39 -8.00
N LEU A 101 -10.53 2.11 -8.38
CA LEU A 101 -11.67 1.21 -8.47
C LEU A 101 -11.86 0.39 -7.18
N ASN A 102 -10.77 0.07 -6.48
CA ASN A 102 -10.82 -0.69 -5.24
C ASN A 102 -9.82 -0.17 -4.20
N SER A 103 -10.32 0.51 -3.18
CA SER A 103 -9.50 1.10 -2.10
C SER A 103 -8.78 0.07 -1.23
N HIS A 104 -9.05 -1.23 -1.39
CA HIS A 104 -8.27 -2.28 -0.74
C HIS A 104 -6.95 -2.56 -1.45
N ASN A 105 -6.84 -2.22 -2.74
CA ASN A 105 -5.64 -2.46 -3.52
C ASN A 105 -4.78 -1.20 -3.58
N PHE A 106 -3.46 -1.37 -3.66
CA PHE A 106 -2.52 -0.28 -3.83
C PHE A 106 -1.33 -0.69 -4.70
N LYS A 107 -0.66 0.31 -5.26
CA LYS A 107 0.61 0.17 -5.98
C LYS A 107 1.72 0.83 -5.17
N LEU A 108 2.93 0.30 -5.30
CA LEU A 108 4.12 0.83 -4.65
C LEU A 108 4.96 1.59 -5.68
N ASP A 109 5.48 2.75 -5.31
CA ASP A 109 6.30 3.59 -6.17
C ASP A 109 7.58 4.05 -5.45
N THR A 110 8.71 3.94 -6.15
CA THR A 110 10.04 4.35 -5.64
C THR A 110 10.37 5.81 -5.89
N LEU A 111 9.54 6.55 -6.63
CA LEU A 111 9.85 7.92 -7.06
C LEU A 111 10.01 8.96 -5.93
N ARG A 112 9.85 8.57 -4.65
CA ARG A 112 9.92 9.48 -3.50
C ARG A 112 10.98 9.13 -2.45
N ASP A 113 11.53 7.92 -2.48
CA ASP A 113 12.59 7.55 -1.53
C ASP A 113 13.96 7.84 -2.15
N PHE A 114 14.61 8.88 -1.61
CA PHE A 114 15.95 9.28 -2.07
C PHE A 114 16.98 8.19 -1.79
N ASN A 115 16.94 7.53 -0.62
CA ASN A 115 17.96 6.55 -0.25
C ASN A 115 17.90 5.30 -1.13
N MET A 116 16.69 4.83 -1.47
CA MET A 116 16.53 3.75 -2.44
C MET A 116 17.15 4.12 -3.80
N TRP A 117 17.00 5.36 -4.25
CA TRP A 117 17.63 5.82 -5.49
C TRP A 117 19.16 5.79 -5.43
N TYR A 118 19.77 6.29 -4.34
CA TYR A 118 21.22 6.28 -4.18
C TYR A 118 21.81 4.89 -4.09
N GLU A 119 21.08 3.96 -3.47
CA GLU A 119 21.48 2.55 -3.36
C GLU A 119 21.07 1.71 -4.58
N HIS A 120 20.64 2.36 -5.66
CA HIS A 120 20.22 1.73 -6.91
C HIS A 120 19.08 0.73 -6.77
N VAL A 121 18.25 0.87 -5.75
CA VAL A 121 17.04 0.07 -5.52
C VAL A 121 15.85 0.74 -6.21
N THR A 122 15.17 -0.03 -7.06
CA THR A 122 13.99 0.43 -7.80
C THR A 122 12.87 -0.59 -7.69
N ILE A 123 11.63 -0.13 -7.49
CA ILE A 123 10.43 -0.96 -7.51
C ILE A 123 9.88 -0.97 -8.93
N LYS A 124 9.57 -2.17 -9.45
CA LYS A 124 9.00 -2.30 -10.80
C LYS A 124 7.49 -2.05 -10.81
N PRO A 125 6.91 -1.54 -11.91
CA PRO A 125 5.50 -1.16 -12.00
C PRO A 125 4.47 -2.28 -11.74
N ALA A 126 4.87 -3.55 -11.83
CA ALA A 126 4.00 -4.68 -11.54
C ALA A 126 3.84 -4.95 -10.03
N SER A 127 4.55 -4.19 -9.17
CA SER A 127 4.47 -4.30 -7.73
C SER A 127 3.16 -3.75 -7.19
N ASN A 128 2.48 -4.55 -6.39
CA ASN A 128 1.16 -4.22 -5.86
C ASN A 128 0.96 -4.88 -4.49
N GLY A 129 -0.01 -4.36 -3.75
CA GLY A 129 -0.49 -4.98 -2.54
C GLY A 129 -1.98 -4.78 -2.34
N SER A 130 -2.52 -5.52 -1.39
CA SER A 130 -3.92 -5.43 -1.01
C SER A 130 -4.08 -5.63 0.49
N ILE A 131 -5.03 -4.92 1.10
CA ILE A 131 -5.46 -5.20 2.46
C ILE A 131 -6.69 -6.11 2.42
N ILE A 132 -6.59 -7.25 3.10
CA ILE A 132 -7.55 -8.35 3.08
C ILE A 132 -7.96 -8.74 4.51
N SER A 133 -8.81 -9.75 4.63
CA SER A 133 -9.22 -10.35 5.92
C SER A 133 -9.83 -9.32 6.89
N ASN A 134 -10.79 -8.52 6.42
CA ASN A 134 -11.40 -7.43 7.19
C ASN A 134 -10.37 -6.42 7.71
N ASP A 135 -9.46 -6.00 6.83
CA ASP A 135 -8.46 -4.97 7.10
C ASP A 135 -7.40 -5.34 8.14
N THR A 136 -7.09 -6.65 8.27
CA THR A 136 -6.12 -7.16 9.27
C THR A 136 -4.88 -7.80 8.66
N ILE A 137 -4.81 -7.97 7.35
CA ILE A 137 -3.64 -8.52 6.68
C ILE A 137 -3.35 -7.69 5.44
N ILE A 138 -2.10 -7.27 5.27
CA ILE A 138 -1.63 -6.74 3.99
C ILE A 138 -0.86 -7.85 3.27
N ASP A 139 -1.29 -8.17 2.06
CA ASP A 139 -0.62 -9.11 1.16
C ASP A 139 -0.07 -8.33 -0.03
N ALA A 140 1.24 -8.39 -0.25
CA ALA A 140 1.92 -7.65 -1.31
C ALA A 140 2.91 -8.50 -2.10
N ASN A 141 2.93 -8.28 -3.42
CA ASN A 141 3.92 -8.82 -4.34
C ASN A 141 4.74 -7.65 -4.88
N VAL A 142 6.03 -7.62 -4.54
CA VAL A 142 6.92 -6.50 -4.90
C VAL A 142 8.11 -7.01 -5.68
N ILE A 143 8.35 -6.39 -6.83
CA ILE A 143 9.49 -6.71 -7.68
C ILE A 143 10.49 -5.58 -7.53
N ILE A 144 11.66 -5.90 -6.98
CA ILE A 144 12.75 -4.95 -6.80
C ILE A 144 13.88 -5.24 -7.79
N LYS A 145 14.52 -4.19 -8.27
CA LYS A 145 15.81 -4.27 -8.97
C LYS A 145 16.82 -3.49 -8.16
N PHE A 146 17.95 -4.10 -7.83
CA PHE A 146 19.02 -3.50 -7.03
C PHE A 146 20.40 -3.96 -7.51
N VAL A 147 21.47 -3.36 -6.97
CA VAL A 147 22.85 -3.80 -7.19
C VAL A 147 23.24 -4.73 -6.04
N ASN A 148 23.58 -5.98 -6.36
CA ASN A 148 23.95 -6.98 -5.36
C ASN A 148 25.41 -6.82 -4.88
N THR A 149 25.83 -7.67 -3.94
CA THR A 149 27.19 -7.63 -3.36
C THR A 149 28.33 -7.90 -4.35
N THR A 150 28.01 -8.46 -5.52
CA THR A 150 28.97 -8.67 -6.62
C THR A 150 28.95 -7.53 -7.63
N HIS A 151 28.28 -6.42 -7.31
CA HIS A 151 28.10 -5.24 -8.16
C HIS A 151 27.34 -5.51 -9.47
N ASN A 152 26.55 -6.60 -9.52
CA ASN A 152 25.68 -6.92 -10.64
C ASN A 152 24.25 -6.49 -10.34
N PHE A 153 23.51 -6.10 -11.38
CA PHE A 153 22.08 -5.89 -11.26
C PHE A 153 21.40 -7.22 -10.99
N GLN A 154 20.55 -7.22 -9.97
CA GLN A 154 19.73 -8.33 -9.55
C GLN A 154 18.27 -7.91 -9.54
N VAL A 155 17.38 -8.82 -9.92
CA VAL A 155 15.93 -8.66 -9.82
C VAL A 155 15.35 -9.74 -8.93
N ASP A 156 14.67 -9.31 -7.86
CA ASP A 156 13.98 -10.20 -6.94
C ASP A 156 12.48 -9.89 -6.92
N THR A 157 11.68 -10.95 -6.84
CA THR A 157 10.25 -10.89 -6.56
C THR A 157 10.04 -11.32 -5.11
N LEU A 158 9.45 -10.43 -4.33
CA LEU A 158 9.19 -10.56 -2.91
C LEU A 158 7.71 -10.76 -2.69
N HIS A 159 7.34 -11.78 -1.93
CA HIS A 159 6.01 -11.91 -1.35
C HIS A 159 6.07 -11.44 0.10
N MET A 160 5.21 -10.51 0.48
CA MET A 160 5.17 -9.93 1.81
C MET A 160 3.79 -10.12 2.41
N ILE A 161 3.74 -10.72 3.58
CA ILE A 161 2.54 -10.80 4.41
C ILE A 161 2.79 -9.92 5.63
N MET A 162 1.91 -8.96 5.86
CA MET A 162 2.01 -8.01 6.96
C MET A 162 0.82 -8.17 7.89
N THR A 163 1.08 -8.34 9.19
CA THR A 163 0.06 -8.41 10.25
C THR A 163 0.22 -7.26 11.24
N PRO A 164 -0.84 -6.80 11.92
CA PRO A 164 -0.74 -5.75 12.92
C PRO A 164 0.30 -6.11 13.98
N HIS A 165 1.19 -5.17 14.29
CA HIS A 165 2.20 -5.37 15.31
C HIS A 165 1.58 -5.35 16.71
N HIS A 166 1.91 -6.35 17.52
CA HIS A 166 1.49 -6.45 18.91
C HIS A 166 2.68 -6.16 19.84
N PHE A 167 2.53 -5.15 20.71
CA PHE A 167 3.51 -4.75 21.72
C PHE A 167 3.46 -5.65 22.97
#